data_AF-A0A6V2WS91-F1
#
_entry.id   AF-A0A6V2WS91-F1
#
_cell.length_a   1.000
_cell.length_b   1.000
_cell.length_c   1.000
_cell.angle_alpha   90.00
_cell.angle_beta   90.00
_cell.angle_gamma   90.00
#
_symmetry.space_group_name_H-M   'P 1'
#
loop_
_entity.id
_entity.type
_entity.pdbx_description
1 polymer ?
#
loop_
_entity_poly.entity_id
_entity_poly.type
_entity_poly.pdbx_seq_one_letter_code
_entity_poly.pdbx_strand_id
1 'polypeptide(L)'
;MLSKLLPTITLLVACFSAHRCGAQNLPVPPLPYDYNALEPFMDEETVRVHHLGHHAASTHALNKVLSTLREHPETKHLAKMGVDKLLHHLDEVPEEFRTAVANAGGGYVNHELFWNTLAPGGGGGGGPVDARLLDEVAARFGSAEGLREALGEAAGQLYGSGWVWLVYNSLSAQLEILTTANQEHPAAAHPGSFPLLALDLWEHAYYLKHQNRRADYVEAFWALIDWEEVARRLEDASKHMLDGHQEL
;
A
#
# COMPACT_ATOMS: atom_id res chain seq x y z
N MET A 1 26.86 -34.97 -35.75
CA MET A 1 26.56 -33.53 -35.57
C MET A 1 25.25 -33.43 -34.80
N LEU A 2 25.33 -33.33 -33.46
CA LEU A 2 24.17 -33.22 -32.58
C LEU A 2 24.41 -31.98 -31.70
N SER A 3 23.82 -30.86 -32.10
CA SER A 3 23.73 -29.63 -31.33
C SER A 3 22.57 -29.77 -30.36
N LYS A 4 22.87 -29.85 -29.05
CA LYS A 4 21.86 -29.71 -27.99
C LYS A 4 21.88 -28.25 -27.53
N LEU A 5 20.84 -27.51 -27.88
CA LEU A 5 20.49 -26.26 -27.21
C LEU A 5 20.04 -26.58 -25.79
N LEU A 6 20.69 -25.94 -24.80
CA LEU A 6 20.19 -25.85 -23.43
C LEU A 6 19.21 -24.67 -23.35
N PRO A 7 18.06 -24.81 -22.66
CA PRO A 7 17.17 -23.68 -22.45
C PRO A 7 17.74 -22.78 -21.35
N THR A 8 17.74 -21.48 -21.62
CA THR A 8 18.03 -20.44 -20.63
C THR A 8 16.91 -20.45 -19.59
N ILE A 9 17.23 -20.79 -18.35
CA ILE A 9 16.31 -20.68 -17.22
C ILE A 9 16.26 -19.20 -16.84
N THR A 10 15.17 -18.53 -17.18
CA THR A 10 14.82 -17.22 -16.62
C THR A 10 14.46 -17.42 -15.16
N LEU A 11 15.30 -16.91 -14.26
CA LEU A 11 15.04 -16.94 -12.82
C LEU A 11 13.91 -15.94 -12.53
N LEU A 12 12.69 -16.45 -12.33
CA LEU A 12 11.61 -15.67 -11.72
C LEU A 12 12.06 -15.29 -10.30
N VAL A 13 12.21 -13.99 -10.04
CA VAL A 13 12.35 -13.47 -8.68
C VAL A 13 10.96 -13.55 -8.05
N ALA A 14 10.71 -14.62 -7.31
CA ALA A 14 9.55 -14.70 -6.44
C ALA A 14 9.75 -13.70 -5.28
N CYS A 15 9.01 -12.59 -5.31
CA CYS A 15 8.99 -11.64 -4.20
C CYS A 15 8.11 -12.20 -3.08
N PHE A 16 8.68 -13.09 -2.26
CA PHE A 16 8.11 -13.42 -0.97
C PHE A 16 8.57 -12.36 0.03
N SER A 17 7.72 -11.38 0.35
CA SER A 17 7.92 -10.51 1.52
C SER A 17 7.66 -11.30 2.80
N ALA A 18 8.60 -12.18 3.13
CA ALA A 18 8.64 -12.96 4.37
C ALA A 18 9.91 -12.63 5.16
N HIS A 19 10.29 -11.36 5.31
CA HIS A 19 11.52 -11.00 6.05
C HIS A 19 11.50 -9.59 6.62
N ARG A 20 10.88 -9.33 7.80
CA ARG A 20 11.33 -8.22 8.70
C ARG A 20 11.18 -8.51 10.21
N CYS A 21 11.10 -9.77 10.63
CA CYS A 21 11.23 -10.10 12.06
C CYS A 21 12.72 -10.11 12.45
N GLY A 22 13.25 -8.99 12.98
CA GLY A 22 14.55 -8.97 13.65
C GLY A 22 15.62 -7.93 13.21
N ALA A 23 15.37 -7.08 12.22
CA ALA A 23 16.31 -5.99 11.91
C ALA A 23 16.29 -4.90 13.01
N GLN A 24 17.47 -4.43 13.44
CA GLN A 24 17.57 -3.32 14.42
C GLN A 24 16.94 -2.02 13.88
N ASN A 25 17.04 -1.77 12.56
CA ASN A 25 16.36 -0.68 11.87
C ASN A 25 15.79 -1.19 10.54
N LEU A 26 14.60 -0.72 10.19
CA LEU A 26 13.95 -0.93 8.91
C LEU A 26 14.59 -0.01 7.85
N PRO A 27 15.00 -0.51 6.68
CA PRO A 27 15.38 0.35 5.57
C PRO A 27 14.15 1.00 4.93
N VAL A 28 14.36 2.14 4.26
CA VAL A 28 13.39 2.69 3.32
C VAL A 28 13.24 1.67 2.18
N PRO A 29 12.04 1.10 1.94
CA PRO A 29 11.82 0.16 0.85
C PRO A 29 12.24 0.79 -0.48
N PRO A 30 13.04 0.09 -1.32
CA PRO A 30 13.41 0.62 -2.62
C PRO A 30 12.18 0.74 -3.52
N LEU A 31 12.17 1.72 -4.43
CA LEU A 31 11.18 1.76 -5.50
C LEU A 31 11.34 0.55 -6.42
N PRO A 32 10.24 -0.04 -6.93
CA PRO A 32 10.29 -1.15 -7.86
C PRO A 32 10.68 -0.73 -9.29
N TYR A 33 10.82 0.59 -9.54
CA TYR A 33 11.11 1.19 -10.84
C TYR A 33 11.92 2.48 -10.69
N ASP A 34 12.43 3.00 -11.81
CA ASP A 34 13.16 4.27 -11.86
C ASP A 34 12.26 5.47 -11.50
N TYR A 35 12.85 6.55 -10.97
CA TYR A 35 12.09 7.71 -10.48
C TYR A 35 11.22 8.39 -11.54
N ASN A 36 11.57 8.30 -12.82
CA ASN A 36 10.81 8.88 -13.92
C ASN A 36 9.86 7.88 -14.61
N ALA A 37 9.76 6.65 -14.10
CA ALA A 37 9.02 5.57 -14.75
C ALA A 37 7.49 5.79 -14.78
N LEU A 38 6.99 6.69 -13.93
CA LEU A 38 5.56 7.04 -13.83
C LEU A 38 5.18 8.27 -14.69
N GLU A 39 6.11 8.84 -15.44
CA GLU A 39 5.78 9.89 -16.40
C GLU A 39 4.90 9.35 -17.55
N PRO A 40 3.97 10.17 -18.08
CA PRO A 40 3.74 11.58 -17.78
C PRO A 40 2.71 11.80 -16.65
N PHE A 41 2.28 10.76 -15.94
CA PHE A 41 1.17 10.82 -14.98
C PHE A 41 1.62 11.37 -13.61
N MET A 42 2.81 10.98 -13.15
CA MET A 42 3.48 11.51 -11.97
C MET A 42 4.91 11.92 -12.35
N ASP A 43 5.29 13.16 -12.07
CA ASP A 43 6.60 13.70 -12.43
C ASP A 43 7.73 13.13 -11.57
N GLU A 44 8.93 13.00 -12.16
CA GLU A 44 10.11 12.48 -11.45
C GLU A 44 10.40 13.24 -10.14
N GLU A 45 10.22 14.56 -10.13
CA GLU A 45 10.50 15.39 -8.96
C GLU A 45 9.60 15.00 -7.77
N THR A 46 8.29 14.84 -8.02
CA THR A 46 7.33 14.32 -7.03
C THR A 46 7.75 12.94 -6.54
N VAL A 47 8.05 11.99 -7.43
CA VAL A 47 8.46 10.62 -7.01
C VAL A 47 9.71 10.67 -6.12
N ARG A 48 10.70 11.52 -6.46
CA ARG A 48 11.92 11.68 -5.65
C ARG A 48 11.63 12.26 -4.28
N VAL A 49 10.88 13.34 -4.19
CA VAL A 49 10.58 14.00 -2.91
C VAL A 49 9.68 13.11 -2.04
N HIS A 50 8.71 12.43 -2.63
CA HIS A 50 7.77 11.55 -1.95
C HIS A 50 8.48 10.31 -1.38
N HIS A 51 9.37 9.67 -2.15
CA HIS A 51 10.13 8.51 -1.70
C HIS A 51 11.31 8.88 -0.76
N LEU A 52 12.22 9.74 -1.21
CA LEU A 52 13.45 10.06 -0.46
C LEU A 52 13.24 11.07 0.67
N GLY A 53 12.16 11.84 0.62
CA GLY A 53 11.76 12.77 1.67
C GLY A 53 10.71 12.17 2.59
N HIS A 54 9.48 12.03 2.12
CA HIS A 54 8.32 11.69 2.96
C HIS A 54 8.35 10.25 3.47
N HIS A 55 8.52 9.25 2.59
CA HIS A 55 8.61 7.85 3.01
C HIS A 55 9.85 7.58 3.88
N ALA A 56 10.99 8.20 3.54
CA ALA A 56 12.20 8.14 4.37
C ALA A 56 11.99 8.74 5.77
N ALA A 57 11.29 9.87 5.88
CA ALA A 57 10.98 10.50 7.17
C ALA A 57 10.10 9.59 8.05
N SER A 58 9.06 8.99 7.49
CA SER A 58 8.22 8.00 8.19
C SER A 58 9.05 6.80 8.65
N THR A 59 9.95 6.30 7.80
CA THR A 59 10.86 5.18 8.14
C THR A 59 11.78 5.55 9.31
N HIS A 60 12.39 6.74 9.29
CA HIS A 60 13.24 7.20 10.39
C HIS A 60 12.46 7.38 11.71
N ALA A 61 11.26 7.97 11.64
CA ALA A 61 10.40 8.13 12.80
C ALA A 61 9.97 6.77 13.39
N LEU A 62 9.64 5.81 12.53
CA LEU A 62 9.27 4.46 12.93
C LEU A 62 10.44 3.75 13.62
N ASN A 63 11.65 3.81 13.04
CA ASN A 63 12.84 3.24 13.66
C ASN A 63 13.13 3.85 15.04
N LYS A 64 12.90 5.15 15.22
CA LYS A 64 13.07 5.82 16.51
C LYS A 64 12.12 5.23 17.57
N VAL A 65 10.82 5.12 17.27
CA VAL A 65 9.86 4.57 18.25
C VAL A 65 10.11 3.09 18.50
N LEU A 66 10.43 2.30 17.47
CA LEU A 66 10.77 0.88 17.62
C LEU A 66 12.05 0.68 18.45
N SER A 67 13.05 1.56 18.33
CA SER A 67 14.24 1.52 19.18
C SER A 67 13.87 1.69 20.65
N THR A 68 13.05 2.69 20.98
CA THR A 68 12.58 2.91 22.35
C THR A 68 11.79 1.70 22.88
N LEU A 69 10.88 1.13 22.09
CA LEU A 69 10.15 -0.08 22.49
C LEU A 69 11.07 -1.29 22.73
N ARG A 70 12.21 -1.41 22.03
CA ARG A 70 13.17 -2.50 22.25
C ARG A 70 13.94 -2.39 23.56
N GLU A 71 14.14 -1.18 24.08
CA GLU A 71 14.90 -0.94 25.31
C GLU A 71 14.16 -1.42 26.57
N HIS A 72 12.83 -1.52 26.50
CA HIS A 72 12.00 -1.89 27.65
C HIS A 72 11.56 -3.37 27.58
N PRO A 73 11.79 -4.18 28.62
CA PRO A 73 11.42 -5.60 28.64
C PRO A 73 9.93 -5.87 28.35
N GLU A 74 9.05 -4.98 28.79
CA GLU A 74 7.59 -5.09 28.63
C GLU A 74 7.15 -4.86 27.18
N THR A 75 7.84 -4.04 26.39
CA THR A 75 7.40 -3.63 25.04
C THR A 75 8.29 -4.15 23.92
N LYS A 76 9.43 -4.79 24.23
CA LYS A 76 10.37 -5.34 23.24
C LYS A 76 9.73 -6.34 22.28
N HIS A 77 8.63 -6.99 22.68
CA HIS A 77 7.92 -7.96 21.85
C HIS A 77 7.15 -7.26 20.71
N LEU A 78 6.53 -6.10 20.99
CA LEU A 78 5.86 -5.25 20.00
C LEU A 78 6.82 -4.83 18.88
N ALA A 79 8.04 -4.44 19.25
CA ALA A 79 9.06 -4.02 18.28
C ALA A 79 9.64 -5.15 17.41
N LYS A 80 9.28 -6.41 17.70
CA LYS A 80 9.66 -7.61 16.91
C LYS A 80 8.50 -8.16 16.09
N MET A 81 7.28 -7.69 16.32
CA MET A 81 6.05 -8.24 15.76
C MET A 81 5.93 -8.05 14.23
N GLY A 82 6.69 -7.12 13.66
CA GLY A 82 6.51 -6.65 12.28
C GLY A 82 5.53 -5.47 12.25
N VAL A 83 5.69 -4.55 11.30
CA VAL A 83 4.96 -3.27 11.29
C VAL A 83 3.49 -3.49 10.99
N ASP A 84 3.16 -4.33 10.00
CA ASP A 84 1.76 -4.62 9.63
C ASP A 84 0.99 -5.18 10.84
N LYS A 85 1.54 -6.21 11.49
CA LYS A 85 0.93 -6.81 12.68
C LYS A 85 0.88 -5.82 13.85
N LEU A 86 1.93 -5.02 14.06
CA LEU A 86 1.92 -3.97 15.08
C LEU A 86 0.79 -2.93 14.87
N LEU A 87 0.45 -2.62 13.61
CA LEU A 87 -0.67 -1.71 13.30
C LEU A 87 -2.05 -2.33 13.59
N HIS A 88 -2.17 -3.66 13.54
CA HIS A 88 -3.38 -4.36 13.99
C HIS A 88 -3.52 -4.41 15.53
N HIS A 89 -2.40 -4.32 16.26
CA HIS A 89 -2.35 -4.40 17.74
C HIS A 89 -1.95 -3.06 18.38
N LEU A 90 -2.43 -1.95 17.85
CA LEU A 90 -2.13 -0.61 18.39
C LEU A 90 -2.66 -0.40 19.81
N ASP A 91 -3.68 -1.14 20.22
CA ASP A 91 -4.20 -1.15 21.58
C ASP A 91 -3.21 -1.77 22.59
N GLU A 92 -2.39 -2.73 22.16
CA GLU A 92 -1.29 -3.30 22.96
C GLU A 92 -0.10 -2.33 23.09
N VAL A 93 0.02 -1.34 22.20
CA VAL A 93 1.06 -0.31 22.28
C VAL A 93 0.75 0.65 23.44
N PRO A 94 1.71 0.94 24.34
CA PRO A 94 1.50 1.91 25.42
C PRO A 94 1.02 3.27 24.88
N GLU A 95 0.14 3.91 25.63
CA GLU A 95 -0.55 5.14 25.20
C GLU A 95 0.43 6.23 24.76
N GLU A 96 1.56 6.39 25.46
CA GLU A 96 2.58 7.38 25.14
C GLU A 96 3.28 7.16 23.78
N PHE A 97 3.24 5.94 23.23
CA PHE A 97 3.84 5.60 21.94
C PHE A 97 2.82 5.36 20.83
N ARG A 98 1.55 5.11 21.17
CA ARG A 98 0.52 4.67 20.22
C ARG A 98 0.38 5.59 19.02
N THR A 99 0.27 6.89 19.23
CA THR A 99 0.18 7.88 18.15
C THR A 99 1.43 7.92 17.27
N ALA A 100 2.62 7.78 17.87
CA ALA A 100 3.87 7.75 17.12
C ALA A 100 3.99 6.49 16.26
N VAL A 101 3.60 5.33 16.80
CA VAL A 101 3.56 4.07 16.04
C VAL A 101 2.51 4.12 14.94
N ALA A 102 1.29 4.60 15.22
CA ALA A 102 0.23 4.71 14.23
C ALA A 102 0.64 5.60 13.05
N ASN A 103 1.17 6.80 13.33
CA ASN A 103 1.54 7.75 12.29
C ASN A 103 2.78 7.30 11.49
N ALA A 104 3.84 6.86 12.16
CA ALA A 104 5.09 6.49 11.49
C ALA A 104 5.01 5.10 10.85
N GLY A 105 4.34 4.15 11.52
CA GLY A 105 4.07 2.81 11.02
C GLY A 105 3.12 2.85 9.83
N GLY A 106 2.00 3.58 9.96
CA GLY A 106 1.10 3.80 8.84
C GLY A 106 1.81 4.51 7.69
N GLY A 107 2.55 5.58 7.96
CA GLY A 107 3.33 6.27 6.92
C GLY A 107 4.37 5.39 6.23
N TYR A 108 4.94 4.40 6.92
CA TYR A 108 5.84 3.42 6.31
C TYR A 108 5.06 2.43 5.42
N VAL A 109 4.04 1.76 5.96
CA VAL A 109 3.30 0.71 5.24
C VAL A 109 2.45 1.27 4.08
N ASN A 110 1.82 2.43 4.28
CA ASN A 110 0.98 3.09 3.28
C ASN A 110 1.78 3.44 2.02
N HIS A 111 2.99 3.99 2.18
CA HIS A 111 3.84 4.33 1.05
C HIS A 111 4.46 3.08 0.40
N GLU A 112 4.86 2.08 1.18
CA GLU A 112 5.29 0.80 0.62
C GLU A 112 4.20 0.18 -0.26
N LEU A 113 2.95 0.19 0.19
CA LEU A 113 1.81 -0.24 -0.62
C LEU A 113 1.64 0.62 -1.88
N PHE A 114 1.60 1.94 -1.71
CA PHE A 114 1.45 2.91 -2.81
C PHE A 114 2.41 2.61 -3.96
N TRP A 115 3.72 2.55 -3.70
CA TRP A 115 4.73 2.33 -4.74
C TRP A 115 4.61 0.97 -5.43
N ASN A 116 4.25 -0.07 -4.70
CA ASN A 116 4.13 -1.41 -5.27
C ASN A 116 2.86 -1.57 -6.10
N THR A 117 1.84 -0.73 -5.90
CA THR A 117 0.57 -0.78 -6.66
C THR A 117 0.54 0.15 -7.87
N LEU A 118 1.70 0.62 -8.32
CA LEU A 118 1.84 1.48 -9.51
C LEU A 118 2.69 0.81 -10.58
N ALA A 119 2.25 0.90 -11.83
CA ALA A 119 2.90 0.32 -13.00
C ALA A 119 3.55 1.41 -13.87
N PRO A 120 4.85 1.28 -14.23
CA PRO A 120 5.52 2.14 -15.19
C PRO A 120 4.79 2.26 -16.54
N GLY A 121 4.87 3.45 -17.15
CA GLY A 121 4.36 3.68 -18.51
C GLY A 121 2.85 3.66 -18.68
N GLY A 122 2.07 3.66 -17.58
CA GLY A 122 0.60 3.76 -17.62
C GLY A 122 -0.11 2.49 -18.11
N GLY A 123 0.52 1.32 -17.95
CA GLY A 123 -0.01 0.03 -18.43
C GLY A 123 -1.32 -0.42 -17.77
N GLY A 124 -1.76 0.25 -16.69
CA GLY A 124 -2.95 -0.09 -15.92
C GLY A 124 -4.26 0.55 -16.39
N GLY A 125 -4.21 1.63 -17.18
CA GLY A 125 -5.36 2.51 -17.46
C GLY A 125 -6.58 1.91 -18.20
N GLY A 126 -6.62 0.60 -18.43
CA GLY A 126 -7.79 -0.15 -18.93
C GLY A 126 -8.68 -0.77 -17.84
N GLY A 127 -8.26 -0.73 -16.58
CA GLY A 127 -8.95 -1.40 -15.47
C GLY A 127 -8.46 -2.83 -15.21
N PRO A 128 -9.03 -3.54 -14.23
CA PRO A 128 -8.69 -4.93 -13.93
C PRO A 128 -8.80 -5.84 -15.15
N VAL A 129 -7.83 -6.74 -15.32
CA VAL A 129 -7.86 -7.77 -16.37
C VAL A 129 -7.89 -9.19 -15.80
N ASP A 130 -7.47 -9.35 -14.55
CA ASP A 130 -7.59 -10.61 -13.82
C ASP A 130 -9.07 -10.98 -13.64
N ALA A 131 -9.41 -12.23 -13.93
CA ALA A 131 -10.80 -12.70 -13.95
C ALA A 131 -11.47 -12.58 -12.58
N ARG A 132 -10.72 -12.89 -11.50
CA ARG A 132 -11.28 -12.83 -10.16
C ARG A 132 -11.51 -11.40 -9.71
N LEU A 133 -10.53 -10.53 -9.91
CA LEU A 133 -10.68 -9.11 -9.59
C LEU A 133 -11.82 -8.48 -10.39
N LEU A 134 -11.98 -8.85 -11.67
CA LEU A 134 -13.09 -8.43 -12.51
C LEU A 134 -14.45 -8.84 -11.93
N ASP A 135 -14.60 -10.09 -11.49
CA ASP A 135 -15.86 -10.57 -10.91
C ASP A 135 -16.21 -9.83 -9.61
N GLU A 136 -15.24 -9.63 -8.73
CA GLU A 136 -15.42 -8.87 -7.47
C GLU A 136 -15.77 -7.40 -7.75
N VAL A 137 -15.12 -6.78 -8.74
CA VAL A 137 -15.42 -5.41 -9.15
C VAL A 137 -16.80 -5.30 -9.78
N ALA A 138 -17.19 -6.25 -10.63
CA ALA A 138 -18.53 -6.29 -11.23
C ALA A 138 -19.60 -6.50 -10.16
N ALA A 139 -19.36 -7.36 -9.18
CA ALA A 139 -20.29 -7.61 -8.08
C ALA A 139 -20.50 -6.36 -7.20
N ARG A 140 -19.43 -5.62 -6.91
CA ARG A 140 -19.48 -4.50 -5.95
C ARG A 140 -19.77 -3.14 -6.58
N PHE A 141 -19.20 -2.89 -7.75
CA PHE A 141 -19.22 -1.59 -8.42
C PHE A 141 -19.88 -1.64 -9.80
N GLY A 142 -20.33 -2.81 -10.24
CA GLY A 142 -20.96 -3.02 -11.55
C GLY A 142 -19.97 -3.09 -12.71
N SER A 143 -18.89 -2.32 -12.69
CA SER A 143 -17.86 -2.28 -13.74
C SER A 143 -16.56 -1.64 -13.24
N ALA A 144 -15.49 -1.76 -14.04
CA ALA A 144 -14.25 -1.01 -13.80
C ALA A 144 -14.48 0.51 -13.82
N GLU A 145 -15.40 1.01 -14.67
CA GLU A 145 -15.81 2.41 -14.67
C GLU A 145 -16.50 2.79 -13.36
N GLY A 146 -17.41 1.96 -12.86
CA GLY A 146 -18.06 2.19 -11.57
C GLY A 146 -17.07 2.19 -10.39
N LEU A 147 -16.02 1.38 -10.44
CA LEU A 147 -14.93 1.44 -9.47
C LEU A 147 -14.15 2.77 -9.59
N ARG A 148 -13.84 3.21 -10.82
CA ARG A 148 -13.18 4.50 -11.06
C ARG A 148 -13.99 5.66 -10.50
N GLU A 149 -15.28 5.71 -10.81
CA GLU A 149 -16.20 6.75 -10.32
C GLU A 149 -16.25 6.75 -8.79
N ALA A 150 -16.35 5.59 -8.15
CA ALA A 150 -16.42 5.48 -6.70
C ALA A 150 -15.09 5.88 -6.01
N LEU A 151 -13.93 5.57 -6.62
CA LEU A 151 -12.63 6.07 -6.15
C LEU A 151 -12.54 7.61 -6.27
N GLY A 152 -13.00 8.15 -7.40
CA GLY A 152 -13.04 9.60 -7.65
C GLY A 152 -13.95 10.33 -6.67
N GLU A 153 -15.14 9.79 -6.37
CA GLU A 153 -16.05 10.34 -5.38
C GLU A 153 -15.43 10.36 -3.99
N ALA A 154 -14.86 9.24 -3.53
CA ALA A 154 -14.19 9.15 -2.24
C ALA A 154 -13.03 10.15 -2.13
N ALA A 155 -12.24 10.31 -3.20
CA ALA A 155 -11.13 11.26 -3.25
C ALA A 155 -11.59 12.73 -3.21
N GLY A 156 -12.73 13.03 -3.84
CA GLY A 156 -13.34 14.37 -3.84
C GLY A 156 -13.93 14.76 -2.48
N GLN A 157 -14.42 13.78 -1.70
CA GLN A 157 -15.01 14.01 -0.38
C GLN A 157 -13.98 14.09 0.75
N LEU A 158 -12.78 13.54 0.58
CA LEU A 158 -11.73 13.57 1.60
C LEU A 158 -11.20 14.99 1.82
N TYR A 159 -11.49 15.57 2.98
CA TYR A 159 -10.97 16.90 3.35
C TYR A 159 -9.64 16.80 4.09
N GLY A 160 -8.67 17.64 3.70
CA GLY A 160 -7.32 17.63 4.26
C GLY A 160 -6.43 16.53 3.68
N SER A 161 -5.57 15.98 4.53
CA SER A 161 -4.58 14.95 4.19
C SER A 161 -5.08 13.55 4.55
N GLY A 162 -4.85 12.58 3.69
CA GLY A 162 -5.32 11.22 3.90
C GLY A 162 -5.15 10.33 2.67
N TRP A 163 -5.83 9.19 2.72
CA TRP A 163 -5.72 8.13 1.73
C TRP A 163 -7.08 7.62 1.31
N VAL A 164 -7.19 7.18 0.06
CA VAL A 164 -8.31 6.36 -0.44
C VAL A 164 -7.79 4.96 -0.68
N TRP A 165 -8.58 3.97 -0.29
CA TRP A 165 -8.20 2.57 -0.35
C TRP A 165 -9.21 1.78 -1.16
N LEU A 166 -8.73 0.86 -2.01
CA LEU A 166 -9.52 -0.31 -2.36
C LEU A 166 -9.09 -1.43 -1.41
N VAL A 167 -10.02 -1.99 -0.66
CA VAL A 167 -9.75 -3.08 0.28
C VAL A 167 -10.60 -4.29 -0.07
N TYR A 168 -10.12 -5.48 0.29
CA TYR A 168 -10.98 -6.64 0.47
C TYR A 168 -11.34 -6.75 1.95
N ASN A 169 -12.63 -6.71 2.27
CA ASN A 169 -13.09 -6.86 3.65
C ASN A 169 -13.46 -8.33 3.89
N SER A 170 -12.74 -8.98 4.79
CA SER A 170 -12.96 -10.37 5.17
C SER A 170 -14.28 -10.66 5.86
N LEU A 171 -14.83 -9.68 6.60
CA LEU A 171 -16.06 -9.85 7.37
C LEU A 171 -17.29 -9.81 6.47
N SER A 172 -17.25 -8.95 5.45
CA SER A 172 -18.29 -8.84 4.42
C SER A 172 -17.99 -9.67 3.16
N ALA A 173 -16.78 -10.21 3.04
CA ALA A 173 -16.27 -10.98 1.91
C ALA A 173 -16.41 -10.27 0.55
N GLN A 174 -16.20 -8.94 0.53
CA GLN A 174 -16.40 -8.10 -0.65
C GLN A 174 -15.34 -7.00 -0.75
N LEU A 175 -15.23 -6.39 -1.93
CA LEU A 175 -14.48 -5.15 -2.10
C LEU A 175 -15.17 -3.95 -1.45
N GLU A 176 -14.39 -3.05 -0.89
CA GLU A 176 -14.86 -1.80 -0.28
C GLU A 176 -13.92 -0.65 -0.64
N ILE A 177 -14.47 0.56 -0.76
CA ILE A 177 -13.69 1.80 -0.80
C ILE A 177 -13.76 2.43 0.57
N LEU A 178 -12.59 2.72 1.13
CA LEU A 178 -12.44 3.37 2.43
C LEU A 178 -11.61 4.63 2.28
N THR A 179 -11.77 5.54 3.23
CA THR A 179 -10.88 6.69 3.39
C THR A 179 -10.32 6.72 4.80
N THR A 180 -9.07 7.15 4.94
CA THR A 180 -8.44 7.34 6.25
C THR A 180 -7.79 8.71 6.31
N ALA A 181 -7.76 9.30 7.51
CA ALA A 181 -7.15 10.60 7.73
C ALA A 181 -5.65 10.45 8.00
N ASN A 182 -4.86 11.44 7.57
CA ASN A 182 -3.42 11.50 7.79
C ASN A 182 -2.71 10.21 7.32
N GLN A 183 -2.04 9.50 8.23
CA GLN A 183 -1.33 8.25 7.95
C GLN A 183 -2.04 7.03 8.55
N GLU A 184 -3.28 7.17 8.99
CA GLU A 184 -4.05 6.05 9.53
C GLU A 184 -4.17 4.94 8.48
N HIS A 185 -3.81 3.71 8.89
CA HIS A 185 -3.82 2.54 8.03
C HIS A 185 -5.12 1.75 8.25
N PRO A 186 -5.76 1.16 7.21
CA PRO A 186 -7.02 0.43 7.38
C PRO A 186 -6.96 -0.68 8.42
N ALA A 187 -5.81 -1.34 8.59
CA ALA A 187 -5.59 -2.34 9.65
C ALA A 187 -5.98 -1.86 11.06
N ALA A 188 -5.78 -0.56 11.34
CA ALA A 188 -6.04 0.05 12.64
C ALA A 188 -7.48 0.56 12.79
N ALA A 189 -8.08 1.04 11.70
CA ALA A 189 -9.37 1.73 11.73
C ALA A 189 -10.56 0.86 11.27
N HIS A 190 -10.28 -0.19 10.49
CA HIS A 190 -11.28 -0.99 9.80
C HIS A 190 -10.96 -2.50 9.94
N PRO A 191 -11.45 -3.15 11.01
CA PRO A 191 -11.20 -4.56 11.26
C PRO A 191 -11.58 -5.44 10.06
N GLY A 192 -10.67 -6.35 9.70
CA GLY A 192 -10.87 -7.29 8.60
C GLY A 192 -10.66 -6.68 7.20
N SER A 193 -10.32 -5.40 7.07
CA SER A 193 -9.99 -4.79 5.78
C SER A 193 -8.54 -5.06 5.40
N PHE A 194 -8.34 -5.66 4.22
CA PHE A 194 -7.05 -5.93 3.61
C PHE A 194 -6.80 -4.95 2.46
N PRO A 195 -5.85 -4.01 2.59
CA PRO A 195 -5.55 -3.04 1.54
C PRO A 195 -5.00 -3.68 0.26
N LEU A 196 -5.66 -3.41 -0.87
CA LEU A 196 -5.28 -3.88 -2.20
C LEU A 196 -4.63 -2.77 -3.03
N LEU A 197 -5.12 -1.54 -2.86
CA LEU A 197 -4.66 -0.33 -3.54
C LEU A 197 -4.65 0.84 -2.55
N ALA A 198 -3.67 1.72 -2.68
CA ALA A 198 -3.57 2.95 -1.89
C ALA A 198 -3.44 4.16 -2.83
N LEU A 199 -4.28 5.17 -2.64
CA LEU A 199 -4.19 6.46 -3.32
C LEU A 199 -3.85 7.53 -2.28
N ASP A 200 -2.64 8.09 -2.36
CA ASP A 200 -2.18 9.18 -1.48
C ASP A 200 -2.81 10.50 -1.91
N LEU A 201 -3.60 11.13 -1.04
CA LEU A 201 -4.21 12.45 -1.24
C LEU A 201 -3.59 13.56 -0.38
N TRP A 202 -2.45 13.30 0.25
CA TRP A 202 -1.62 14.39 0.76
C TRP A 202 -1.15 15.26 -0.39
N GLU A 203 -1.15 16.59 -0.20
CA GLU A 203 -0.78 17.52 -1.26
C GLU A 203 0.63 17.26 -1.81
N HIS A 204 1.56 16.76 -0.98
CA HIS A 204 2.91 16.40 -1.44
C HIS A 204 2.92 15.36 -2.58
N ALA A 205 1.86 14.55 -2.72
CA ALA A 205 1.78 13.50 -3.73
C ALA A 205 1.45 14.05 -5.13
N TYR A 206 0.97 15.29 -5.24
CA TYR A 206 0.48 15.82 -6.52
C TYR A 206 0.71 17.31 -6.75
N TYR A 207 1.07 18.11 -5.73
CA TYR A 207 1.00 19.57 -5.84
C TYR A 207 1.99 20.15 -6.86
N LEU A 208 3.17 19.53 -7.03
CA LEU A 208 4.18 20.01 -7.98
C LEU A 208 3.65 20.02 -9.41
N LYS A 209 2.86 19.02 -9.81
CA LYS A 209 2.30 18.89 -11.17
C LYS A 209 0.85 19.34 -11.30
N HIS A 210 -0.01 19.00 -10.35
CA HIS A 210 -1.45 19.23 -10.42
C HIS A 210 -1.93 20.43 -9.60
N GLN A 211 -1.10 20.97 -8.69
CA GLN A 211 -1.46 22.05 -7.76
C GLN A 211 -2.80 21.73 -7.07
N ASN A 212 -3.79 22.62 -7.13
CA ASN A 212 -5.10 22.42 -6.53
C ASN A 212 -6.03 21.47 -7.32
N ARG A 213 -5.61 20.97 -8.49
CA ARG A 213 -6.44 20.12 -9.38
C ARG A 213 -6.33 18.66 -8.97
N ARG A 214 -6.78 18.34 -7.75
CA ARG A 214 -6.77 16.96 -7.22
C ARG A 214 -7.49 15.98 -8.14
N ALA A 215 -8.60 16.38 -8.77
CA ALA A 215 -9.31 15.53 -9.72
C ALA A 215 -8.43 15.07 -10.89
N ASP A 216 -7.63 15.96 -11.47
CA ASP A 216 -6.69 15.63 -12.55
C ASP A 216 -5.63 14.61 -12.09
N TYR A 217 -5.20 14.69 -10.82
CA TYR A 217 -4.27 13.74 -10.23
C TYR A 217 -4.91 12.37 -10.01
N VAL A 218 -6.16 12.31 -9.55
CA VAL A 218 -6.88 11.04 -9.38
C VAL A 218 -7.07 10.33 -10.73
N GLU A 219 -7.40 11.07 -11.79
CA GLU A 219 -7.46 10.53 -13.15
C GLU A 219 -6.09 10.05 -13.65
N ALA A 220 -5.02 10.80 -13.37
CA ALA A 220 -3.66 10.39 -13.71
C ALA A 220 -3.23 9.12 -12.93
N PHE A 221 -3.59 9.04 -11.65
CA PHE A 221 -3.34 7.87 -10.81
C PHE A 221 -4.06 6.63 -11.34
N TRP A 222 -5.31 6.74 -11.81
CA TRP A 222 -6.03 5.61 -12.39
C TRP A 222 -5.27 4.96 -13.56
N ALA A 223 -4.58 5.76 -14.38
CA ALA A 223 -3.76 5.26 -15.48
C ALA A 223 -2.52 4.47 -15.00
N LEU A 224 -2.04 4.74 -13.78
CA LEU A 224 -0.85 4.13 -13.20
C LEU A 224 -1.14 2.86 -12.38
N ILE A 225 -2.39 2.50 -12.09
CA ILE A 225 -2.68 1.37 -11.19
C ILE A 225 -2.10 0.05 -11.74
N ASP A 226 -1.28 -0.63 -10.96
CA ASP A 226 -0.85 -1.99 -11.27
C ASP A 226 -1.97 -2.99 -10.90
N TRP A 227 -2.85 -3.27 -11.84
CA TRP A 227 -3.96 -4.22 -11.61
C TRP A 227 -3.51 -5.66 -11.41
N GLU A 228 -2.31 -6.04 -11.88
CA GLU A 228 -1.76 -7.37 -11.62
C GLU A 228 -1.37 -7.49 -10.14
N GLU A 229 -0.70 -6.47 -9.59
CA GLU A 229 -0.40 -6.43 -8.15
C GLU A 229 -1.68 -6.37 -7.30
N VAL A 230 -2.67 -5.57 -7.70
CA VAL A 230 -3.97 -5.50 -7.00
C VAL A 230 -4.65 -6.88 -6.98
N ALA A 231 -4.63 -7.60 -8.10
CA ALA A 231 -5.19 -8.96 -8.19
C ALA A 231 -4.41 -9.96 -7.32
N ARG A 232 -3.07 -9.88 -7.33
CA ARG A 232 -2.21 -10.70 -6.48
C ARG A 232 -2.52 -10.48 -5.00
N ARG A 233 -2.70 -9.23 -4.59
CA ARG A 233 -3.09 -8.88 -3.20
C ARG A 233 -4.46 -9.41 -2.82
N LEU A 234 -5.43 -9.37 -3.75
CA LEU A 234 -6.75 -9.97 -3.54
C LEU A 234 -6.64 -11.48 -3.33
N GLU A 235 -5.80 -12.16 -4.12
CA GLU A 235 -5.53 -13.58 -3.96
C GLU A 235 -4.94 -13.90 -2.57
N ASP A 236 -3.94 -13.13 -2.14
CA ASP A 236 -3.29 -13.29 -0.83
C ASP A 236 -4.26 -13.05 0.34
N ALA A 237 -5.08 -11.98 0.28
CA ALA A 237 -6.09 -11.67 1.29
C ALA A 237 -7.08 -12.82 1.47
N SER A 238 -7.38 -13.53 0.39
CA SER A 238 -8.35 -14.62 0.39
C SER A 238 -7.78 -15.95 0.87
N LYS A 239 -6.48 -16.18 0.64
CA LYS A 239 -5.78 -17.33 1.24
C LYS A 239 -5.69 -17.19 2.75
N HIS A 240 -5.41 -15.98 3.26
CA HIS A 240 -5.42 -15.71 4.70
C HIS A 240 -6.79 -15.99 5.34
N MET A 241 -7.89 -15.86 4.58
CA MET A 241 -9.22 -16.25 5.03
C MET A 241 -9.45 -17.77 5.07
N LEU A 242 -8.89 -18.50 4.13
CA LEU A 242 -9.04 -19.95 4.02
C LEU A 242 -8.15 -20.72 5.01
N ASP A 243 -6.97 -20.18 5.30
CA ASP A 243 -6.01 -20.78 6.24
C ASP A 243 -6.34 -20.48 7.71
N GLY A 244 -7.32 -19.60 7.94
CA GLY A 244 -8.04 -19.47 9.20
C GLY A 244 -7.45 -18.47 10.19
N HIS A 245 -8.33 -18.11 11.13
CA HIS A 245 -8.17 -17.50 12.44
C HIS A 245 -6.94 -17.91 13.28
N GLN A 246 -5.73 -17.96 12.73
CA GLN A 246 -4.55 -18.36 13.49
C GLN A 246 -3.66 -17.20 13.91
N GLU A 247 -3.43 -16.15 13.12
CA GLU A 247 -2.55 -15.07 13.58
C GLU A 247 -2.81 -13.72 12.88
N LEU A 248 -3.95 -13.09 13.19
CA LEU A 248 -3.97 -11.63 13.26
C LEU A 248 -3.76 -11.24 14.71
#